data_AF-A0A1C4FM15-F1
#
_entry.id   AF-A0A1C4FM15-F1
#
_cell.length_a   1.000
_cell.length_b   1.000
_cell.length_c   1.000
_cell.angle_alpha   90.00
_cell.angle_beta   90.00
_cell.angle_gamma   90.00
#
_symmetry.space_group_name_H-M   'P 1'
#
loop_
_entity.id
_entity.type
_entity.pdbx_description
1 polymer ?
#
loop_
_entity_poly.entity_id
_entity_poly.type
_entity_poly.pdbx_seq_one_letter_code
_entity_poly.pdbx_strand_id
1 'polypeptide(L)'
;MKKWILSIISLVVSFVLFVFVIFEFSFRFLTADNVIAFMGKLGFLGFRVSFDSWVIFLILLSILGSLFVSGFVFYKLNKDK
;
A
#
# COMPACT_ATOMS: atom_id res chain seq x y z
N MET A 1 -11.41 24.16 -7.16
CA MET A 1 -10.16 23.36 -7.29
C MET A 1 -10.20 22.55 -8.58
N LYS A 2 -9.09 22.41 -9.31
CA LYS A 2 -9.03 21.51 -10.47
C LYS A 2 -9.22 20.06 -10.00
N LYS A 3 -10.01 19.25 -10.71
CA LYS A 3 -10.32 17.85 -10.34
C LYS A 3 -9.04 17.00 -10.12
N TRP A 4 -7.99 17.29 -10.90
CA TRP A 4 -6.67 16.68 -10.76
C TRP A 4 -6.02 16.93 -9.39
N ILE A 5 -6.21 18.12 -8.80
CA ILE A 5 -5.68 18.46 -7.48
C ILE A 5 -6.35 17.59 -6.40
N LEU A 6 -7.66 17.37 -6.51
CA LEU A 6 -8.39 16.51 -5.57
C LEU A 6 -7.93 15.04 -5.67
N SER A 7 -7.63 14.56 -6.88
CA SER A 7 -7.08 13.21 -7.05
C SER A 7 -5.69 13.07 -6.42
N ILE A 8 -4.82 14.08 -6.57
CA ILE A 8 -3.48 14.05 -5.96
C ILE A 8 -3.58 14.07 -4.43
N ILE A 9 -4.44 14.94 -3.87
CA ILE A 9 -4.68 14.97 -2.42
C ILE A 9 -5.21 13.61 -1.94
N SER A 10 -6.16 13.01 -2.67
CA SER A 10 -6.69 11.68 -2.36
C SER A 10 -5.60 10.62 -2.38
N LEU A 11 -4.65 10.67 -3.33
CA LEU A 11 -3.54 9.73 -3.41
C LEU A 11 -2.63 9.85 -2.18
N VAL A 12 -2.22 11.07 -1.82
CA VAL A 12 -1.33 11.30 -0.67
C VAL A 12 -1.99 10.89 0.64
N VAL A 13 -3.25 11.31 0.86
CA VAL A 13 -3.99 10.98 2.08
C VAL A 13 -4.22 9.48 2.20
N SER A 14 -4.66 8.82 1.12
CA SER A 14 -4.85 7.37 1.14
C SER A 14 -3.54 6.61 1.34
N PHE A 15 -2.43 7.07 0.75
CA PHE A 15 -1.13 6.46 0.96
C PHE A 15 -0.70 6.50 2.42
N VAL A 16 -0.78 7.65 3.08
CA VAL A 16 -0.43 7.78 4.51
C VAL A 16 -1.31 6.88 5.38
N LEU A 17 -2.62 6.84 5.10
CA LEU A 17 -3.54 5.95 5.81
C LEU A 17 -3.21 4.48 5.60
N PHE A 18 -2.93 4.06 4.36
CA PHE A 18 -2.55 2.68 4.07
C PHE A 18 -1.24 2.29 4.72
N VAL A 19 -0.22 3.16 4.69
CA VAL A 19 1.04 2.92 5.42
C VAL A 19 0.75 2.68 6.89
N PHE A 20 -0.01 3.56 7.54
CA PHE A 20 -0.33 3.40 8.95
C PHE A 20 -1.08 2.08 9.23
N VAL A 21 -2.16 1.81 8.49
CA VAL A 21 -2.99 0.62 8.70
C VAL A 21 -2.24 -0.66 8.39
N ILE A 22 -1.52 -0.73 7.27
CA ILE A 22 -0.79 -1.93 6.85
C ILE A 22 0.36 -2.21 7.80
N PHE A 23 1.11 -1.19 8.24
CA PHE A 23 2.20 -1.38 9.20
C PHE A 23 1.66 -1.78 10.57
N GLU A 24 0.68 -1.05 11.11
CA GLU A 24 0.06 -1.38 12.41
C GLU A 24 -0.49 -2.81 12.38
N PHE A 25 -1.21 -3.18 11.32
CA PHE A 25 -1.75 -4.52 11.17
C PHE A 25 -0.62 -5.57 11.11
N SER A 26 0.39 -5.33 10.29
CA SER A 26 1.50 -6.26 10.08
C SER A 26 2.29 -6.49 11.36
N PHE A 27 2.64 -5.44 12.10
CA PHE A 27 3.46 -5.57 13.31
C PHE A 27 2.67 -6.02 14.53
N ARG A 28 1.37 -5.78 14.57
CA ARG A 28 0.53 -6.15 15.71
C ARG A 28 -0.05 -7.54 15.61
N PHE A 29 -0.38 -8.02 14.40
CA PHE A 29 -1.08 -9.29 14.21
C PHE A 29 -0.21 -10.39 13.60
N LEU A 30 0.89 -10.07 12.91
CA LEU A 30 1.75 -11.10 12.32
C LEU A 30 2.92 -11.42 13.26
N THR A 31 3.17 -12.72 13.44
CA THR A 31 4.37 -13.22 14.12
C THR A 31 5.56 -13.22 13.17
N ALA A 32 6.77 -13.25 13.73
CA ALA A 32 8.00 -13.35 12.95
C ALA A 32 8.02 -14.57 12.03
N ASP A 33 7.54 -15.74 12.51
CA ASP A 33 7.48 -16.96 11.70
C ASP A 33 6.56 -16.82 10.49
N ASN A 34 5.40 -16.16 10.66
CA ASN A 34 4.47 -15.89 9.56
C ASN A 34 5.11 -14.99 8.50
N VAL A 35 5.81 -13.93 8.93
CA VAL A 35 6.49 -13.00 8.03
C VAL A 35 7.63 -13.71 7.30
N ILE A 36 8.43 -14.53 7.98
CA ILE A 36 9.54 -15.28 7.38
C ILE A 36 9.01 -16.28 6.35
N ALA A 37 7.97 -17.06 6.69
CA ALA A 37 7.35 -18.01 5.78
C ALA A 37 6.75 -17.31 4.54
N PHE A 38 6.13 -16.15 4.73
CA PHE A 38 5.59 -15.36 3.63
C PHE A 38 6.68 -14.75 2.75
N MET A 39 7.73 -14.14 3.33
CA MET A 39 8.89 -13.64 2.58
C MET A 39 9.62 -14.76 1.83
N GLY A 40 9.73 -15.95 2.42
CA GLY A 40 10.30 -17.12 1.74
C GLY A 40 9.52 -17.49 0.48
N LYS A 41 8.18 -17.37 0.51
CA LYS A 41 7.33 -17.57 -0.67
C LYS A 41 7.44 -16.43 -1.68
N LEU A 42 7.73 -15.20 -1.25
CA LEU A 42 7.93 -14.07 -2.16
C LEU A 42 9.33 -14.01 -2.78
N GLY A 43 10.21 -14.98 -2.48
CA GLY A 43 11.55 -15.07 -3.05
C GLY A 43 11.58 -15.07 -4.58
N PHE A 44 10.52 -15.58 -5.25
CA PHE A 44 10.44 -15.55 -6.72
C PHE A 44 10.32 -14.13 -7.30
N LEU A 45 9.88 -13.15 -6.51
CA LEU A 45 9.83 -11.73 -6.90
C LEU A 45 11.15 -11.00 -6.63
N GLY A 46 12.19 -11.70 -6.17
CA GLY A 46 13.49 -11.13 -5.83
C GLY A 46 13.60 -10.57 -4.40
N PHE A 47 12.56 -10.69 -3.58
CA PHE A 47 12.64 -10.33 -2.16
C PHE A 47 13.48 -11.34 -1.40
N ARG A 48 14.42 -10.86 -0.61
CA ARG A 48 15.17 -11.72 0.33
C ARG A 48 14.34 -11.88 1.59
N VAL A 49 14.58 -12.96 2.34
CA VAL A 49 14.03 -13.10 3.69
C VAL A 49 14.82 -12.17 4.62
N SER A 50 14.45 -10.89 4.61
CA SER A 50 15.05 -9.86 5.44
C SER A 50 14.00 -8.84 5.88
N PHE A 51 14.27 -8.19 7.01
CA PHE A 51 13.41 -7.13 7.53
C PHE A 51 13.25 -5.98 6.54
N ASP A 52 14.33 -5.55 5.89
CA ASP A 52 14.29 -4.48 4.89
C ASP A 52 13.38 -4.84 3.71
N SER A 53 13.48 -6.09 3.23
CA SER A 53 12.63 -6.59 2.14
C SER A 53 11.16 -6.58 2.54
N TRP A 54 10.86 -6.92 3.80
CA TRP A 54 9.50 -6.86 4.35
C TRP A 54 8.96 -5.43 4.39
N VAL A 55 9.74 -4.48 4.90
CA VAL A 55 9.35 -3.06 4.95
C VAL A 55 9.10 -2.51 3.54
N ILE A 56 9.99 -2.81 2.59
CA ILE A 56 9.82 -2.42 1.18
C ILE A 56 8.52 -3.01 0.61
N PHE A 57 8.24 -4.29 0.89
CA PHE A 57 7.01 -4.94 0.46
C PHE A 57 5.76 -4.25 1.03
N LEU A 58 5.73 -3.91 2.32
CA LEU A 58 4.61 -3.20 2.93
C LEU A 58 4.39 -1.81 2.34
N ILE A 59 5.46 -1.09 2.00
CA ILE A 59 5.38 0.20 1.31
C ILE A 59 4.78 0.02 -0.08
N LEU A 60 5.25 -0.97 -0.85
CA LEU A 60 4.71 -1.27 -2.18
C LEU A 60 3.22 -1.61 -2.12
N LEU A 61 2.81 -2.41 -1.13
CA LEU A 61 1.41 -2.74 -0.90
C LEU A 61 0.58 -1.47 -0.59
N SER A 62 1.13 -0.55 0.20
CA SER A 62 0.51 0.72 0.52
C SER A 62 0.36 1.63 -0.70
N ILE A 63 1.35 1.65 -1.60
CA ILE A 63 1.29 2.38 -2.88
C ILE A 63 0.21 1.77 -3.78
N LEU A 64 0.15 0.45 -3.89
CA LEU A 64 -0.87 -0.22 -4.71
C LEU A 64 -2.29 0.09 -4.20
N GLY A 65 -2.49 0.03 -2.88
CA GLY A 65 -3.77 0.37 -2.26
C GLY A 65 -4.17 1.84 -2.50
N SER A 66 -3.23 2.77 -2.34
CA SER A 66 -3.50 4.20 -2.54
C SER A 66 -3.77 4.55 -4.01
N LEU A 67 -3.07 3.93 -4.95
CA LEU A 67 -3.32 4.08 -6.38
C LEU A 67 -4.72 3.58 -6.75
N PHE A 68 -5.16 2.45 -6.19
CA PHE A 68 -6.50 1.92 -6.44
C PHE A 68 -7.59 2.89 -5.94
N VAL A 69 -7.46 3.38 -4.71
CA VAL A 69 -8.41 4.35 -4.12
C VAL A 69 -8.42 5.66 -4.90
N SER A 70 -7.25 6.23 -5.19
CA SER A 70 -7.15 7.46 -5.98
C SER A 70 -7.71 7.30 -7.39
N GLY A 71 -7.45 6.17 -8.05
CA GLY A 71 -8.00 5.84 -9.37
C GLY A 71 -9.52 5.78 -9.35
N PHE A 72 -10.11 5.16 -8.31
CA PHE A 72 -11.56 5.12 -8.12
C PHE A 72 -12.15 6.53 -7.90
N VAL A 73 -11.52 7.34 -7.05
CA VAL A 73 -11.92 8.74 -6.83
C VAL A 73 -11.86 9.55 -8.12
N PHE A 74 -10.80 9.41 -8.90
CA PHE A 74 -10.66 10.08 -10.19
C PHE A 74 -11.73 9.65 -11.20
N TYR A 75 -12.00 8.34 -11.29
CA TYR A 75 -13.06 7.80 -12.15
C TYR A 75 -14.42 8.38 -11.79
N LYS A 76 -14.77 8.37 -10.49
CA LYS A 76 -16.04 8.93 -10.01
C LYS A 76 -16.16 10.43 -10.31
N LEU A 77 -15.12 11.20 -10.03
CA LEU A 77 -15.08 12.65 -10.30
C LEU A 77 -15.26 12.99 -11.78
N ASN A 78 -14.90 12.09 -12.70
CA ASN A 78 -15.07 12.29 -14.14
C ASN A 78 -16.36 11.70 -14.71
N LYS A 79 -16.99 10.74 -14.01
CA LYS A 79 -18.27 10.13 -14.38
C LYS A 79 -19.47 11.03 -14.09
N ASP A 80 -19.37 11.94 -13.11
CA ASP A 80 -20.41 12.91 -12.77
C ASP A 80 -20.46 14.11 -13.75
N LYS A 81 -20.21 13.87 -15.05
CA LYS A 81 -20.32 14.80 -16.17
C LYS A 81 -21.08 14.12 -17.30
#